data_AF-A0A7J2YEN4-F1
#
_entry.id   AF-A0A7J2YEN4-F1
#
_cell.length_a   1.000
_cell.length_b   1.000
_cell.length_c   1.000
_cell.angle_alpha   90.00
_cell.angle_beta   90.00
_cell.angle_gamma   90.00
#
_symmetry.space_group_name_H-M   'P 1'
#
loop_
_entity.id
_entity.type
_entity.pdbx_description
1 polymer ?
#
loop_
_entity_poly.entity_id
_entity_poly.type
_entity_poly.pdbx_seq_one_letter_code
_entity_poly.pdbx_strand_id
1 'polypeptide(L)'
;MQSLKEWRALKEWAVVIKALEDGEQCILFRKGGILDPSFSVESSEFLLFPTFEHQTKEYLKDQYRDKFDELFEKRDANKVTFTSAAKVVAAKETGDKEKLYKLNKYHVYNDNFIDYRMQWNQDKPMSVLFVRAYHLDAPLTISILPEFAGCRSWIKVNAAAGFGKPVLNDKEFNKLKKEIEVLIS
;
A
#
# COMPACT_ATOMS: atom_id res chain seq x y z
N MET A 1 -28.17 5.12 7.67
CA MET A 1 -27.41 3.97 8.21
C MET A 1 -26.65 3.36 7.04
N GLN A 2 -25.31 3.40 7.02
CA GLN A 2 -24.57 2.73 5.95
C GLN A 2 -24.83 1.22 6.05
N SER A 3 -25.27 0.60 4.96
CA SER A 3 -25.45 -0.86 4.88
C SER A 3 -24.09 -1.56 4.89
N LEU A 4 -23.99 -2.70 5.57
CA LEU A 4 -22.79 -3.53 5.54
C LEU A 4 -22.50 -3.95 4.09
N LYS A 5 -21.27 -3.74 3.65
CA LYS A 5 -20.75 -4.15 2.34
C LYS A 5 -19.53 -5.03 2.55
N GLU A 6 -19.36 -6.06 1.72
CA GLU A 6 -18.10 -6.79 1.64
C GLU A 6 -17.08 -5.93 0.88
N TRP A 7 -16.01 -5.55 1.56
CA TRP A 7 -14.87 -4.85 0.99
C TRP A 7 -13.70 -5.79 0.79
N ARG A 8 -12.94 -5.57 -0.28
CA ARG A 8 -11.56 -6.04 -0.35
C ARG A 8 -10.69 -5.08 0.44
N ALA A 9 -9.78 -5.62 1.25
CA ALA A 9 -8.75 -4.86 1.89
C ALA A 9 -7.38 -5.38 1.46
N LEU A 10 -6.51 -4.47 1.04
CA LEU A 10 -5.15 -4.77 0.61
C LEU A 10 -4.22 -4.61 1.81
N LYS A 11 -3.53 -5.69 2.19
CA LYS A 11 -2.46 -5.63 3.19
C LYS A 11 -1.30 -4.82 2.63
N GLU A 12 -0.92 -3.79 3.35
CA GLU A 12 0.22 -2.95 3.04
C GLU A 12 0.92 -2.52 4.34
N TRP A 13 2.22 -2.29 4.25
CA TRP A 13 3.02 -1.83 5.37
C TRP A 13 2.41 -0.56 5.95
N ALA A 14 2.19 -0.55 7.27
CA ALA A 14 1.56 0.57 7.96
C ALA A 14 2.24 1.93 7.66
N VAL A 15 3.58 1.94 7.52
CA VAL A 15 4.34 3.15 7.16
C VAL A 15 4.07 3.61 5.72
N VAL A 16 3.80 2.70 4.78
CA VAL A 16 3.43 3.03 3.40
C VAL A 16 2.02 3.61 3.38
N ILE A 17 1.08 3.01 4.11
CA ILE A 17 -0.28 3.56 4.25
C ILE A 17 -0.20 4.96 4.84
N LYS A 18 0.65 5.17 5.86
CA LYS A 18 0.84 6.49 6.43
C LYS A 18 1.36 7.50 5.40
N ALA A 19 2.34 7.14 4.57
CA ALA A 19 2.82 8.00 3.49
C ALA A 19 1.76 8.29 2.41
N LEU A 20 0.86 7.33 2.13
CA LEU A 20 -0.31 7.56 1.27
C LEU A 20 -1.30 8.54 1.92
N GLU A 21 -1.54 8.43 3.22
CA GLU A 21 -2.43 9.30 4.00
C GLU A 21 -1.88 10.71 4.20
N ASP A 22 -0.57 10.88 4.19
CA ASP A 22 0.11 12.17 4.25
C ASP A 22 0.30 12.81 2.86
N GLY A 23 -0.08 12.10 1.79
CA GLY A 23 0.03 12.58 0.41
C GLY A 23 1.47 12.59 -0.13
N GLU A 24 2.41 11.97 0.56
CA GLU A 24 3.82 11.90 0.19
C GLU A 24 4.10 10.85 -0.92
N GLN A 25 3.22 9.85 -1.03
CA GLN A 25 3.32 8.74 -1.97
C GLN A 25 1.97 8.49 -2.67
N CYS A 26 2.00 8.05 -3.93
CA CYS A 26 0.80 7.61 -4.65
C CYS A 26 0.99 6.33 -5.46
N ILE A 27 2.05 5.58 -5.15
CA ILE A 27 2.36 4.29 -5.77
C ILE A 27 2.44 3.18 -4.75
N LEU A 28 2.17 1.95 -5.16
CA LEU A 28 2.44 0.74 -4.40
C LEU A 28 3.29 -0.21 -5.24
N PHE A 29 4.33 -0.79 -4.64
CA PHE A 29 5.09 -1.87 -5.27
C PHE A 29 4.44 -3.19 -4.95
N ARG A 30 4.10 -3.94 -5.99
CA ARG A 30 3.54 -5.27 -5.88
C ARG A 30 4.30 -6.22 -6.76
N LYS A 31 4.60 -7.36 -6.20
CA LYS A 31 5.16 -8.50 -6.88
C LYS A 31 4.53 -9.69 -6.20
N GLY A 32 4.28 -10.76 -6.94
CA GLY A 32 3.57 -11.91 -6.39
C GLY A 32 4.15 -12.38 -5.05
N GLY A 33 3.29 -12.87 -4.16
CA GLY A 33 3.66 -13.56 -2.91
C GLY A 33 3.83 -15.07 -3.12
N ILE A 34 4.16 -15.81 -2.06
CA ILE A 34 4.23 -17.29 -2.11
C ILE A 34 2.87 -17.89 -2.51
N LEU A 35 1.78 -17.30 -2.02
CA LEU A 35 0.40 -17.71 -2.28
C LEU A 35 -0.23 -17.00 -3.49
N ASP A 36 0.44 -15.96 -4.02
CA ASP A 36 -0.02 -15.12 -5.13
C ASP A 36 1.10 -15.08 -6.21
N PRO A 37 1.32 -16.12 -7.03
CA PRO A 37 2.48 -16.21 -7.94
C PRO A 37 2.62 -15.02 -8.92
N SER A 38 1.51 -14.35 -9.22
CA SER A 38 1.45 -13.02 -9.82
C SER A 38 0.43 -12.20 -9.05
N PHE A 39 0.80 -10.99 -8.62
CA PHE A 39 -0.15 -10.09 -7.97
C PHE A 39 -1.22 -9.68 -9.00
N SER A 40 -2.49 -9.85 -8.64
CA SER A 40 -3.62 -9.34 -9.41
C SER A 40 -4.43 -8.35 -8.56
N VAL A 41 -4.97 -7.34 -9.23
CA VAL A 41 -5.88 -6.37 -8.59
C VAL A 41 -7.24 -7.04 -8.48
N GLU A 42 -7.59 -7.56 -7.29
CA GLU A 42 -8.90 -8.19 -7.05
C GLU A 42 -10.07 -7.19 -7.06
N SER A 43 -9.78 -5.93 -6.73
CA SER A 43 -10.76 -4.83 -6.74
C SER A 43 -10.07 -3.52 -7.10
N SER A 44 -10.69 -2.70 -7.94
CA SER A 44 -10.21 -1.35 -8.26
C SER A 44 -10.38 -0.37 -7.10
N GLU A 45 -11.24 -0.68 -6.12
CA GLU A 45 -11.47 0.10 -4.90
C GLU A 45 -11.36 -0.81 -3.67
N PHE A 46 -10.56 -0.41 -2.68
CA PHE A 46 -10.29 -1.26 -1.52
C PHE A 46 -9.89 -0.47 -0.28
N LEU A 47 -10.09 -1.09 0.88
CA LEU A 47 -9.56 -0.59 2.16
C LEU A 47 -8.04 -0.85 2.24
N LEU A 48 -7.31 0.04 2.88
CA LEU A 48 -5.89 -0.14 3.17
C LEU A 48 -5.73 -0.80 4.54
N PHE A 49 -5.31 -2.07 4.58
CA PHE A 49 -5.09 -2.81 5.81
C PHE A 49 -3.64 -2.58 6.30
N PRO A 50 -3.43 -1.89 7.44
CA PRO A 50 -2.09 -1.73 8.00
C PRO A 50 -1.59 -3.04 8.60
N THR A 51 -0.63 -3.67 7.93
CA THR A 51 0.06 -4.85 8.44
C THR A 51 1.46 -4.50 8.90
N PHE A 52 2.02 -5.27 9.83
CA PHE A 52 3.45 -5.26 10.22
C PHE A 52 4.19 -6.54 9.81
N GLU A 53 3.51 -7.44 9.10
CA GLU A 53 4.09 -8.70 8.63
C GLU A 53 5.22 -8.44 7.63
N HIS A 54 6.36 -9.11 7.87
CA HIS A 54 7.58 -9.00 7.06
C HIS A 54 8.13 -7.57 6.90
N GLN A 55 7.73 -6.64 7.76
CA GLN A 55 8.34 -5.33 7.81
C GLN A 55 9.69 -5.41 8.50
N THR A 56 10.68 -4.76 7.91
CA THR A 56 11.95 -4.48 8.55
C THR A 56 12.32 -3.03 8.27
N LYS A 57 12.72 -2.31 9.33
CA LYS A 57 13.18 -0.92 9.25
C LYS A 57 14.37 -0.75 8.31
N GLU A 58 15.13 -1.81 8.10
CA GLU A 58 16.30 -1.83 7.22
C GLU A 58 15.93 -1.62 5.75
N TYR A 59 14.67 -1.84 5.39
CA TYR A 59 14.12 -1.58 4.05
C TYR A 59 13.46 -0.20 3.92
N LEU A 60 13.43 0.56 5.00
CA LEU A 60 12.95 1.95 5.01
C LEU A 60 14.13 2.91 4.94
N LYS A 61 13.90 4.05 4.28
CA LYS A 61 14.82 5.19 4.40
C LYS A 61 14.80 5.72 5.83
N ASP A 62 15.92 6.30 6.24
CA ASP A 62 16.15 6.74 7.62
C ASP A 62 15.03 7.64 8.15
N GLN A 63 14.57 8.60 7.35
CA GLN A 63 13.50 9.53 7.72
C GLN A 63 12.14 8.88 8.05
N TYR A 64 11.91 7.62 7.66
CA TYR A 64 10.67 6.89 7.95
C TYR A 64 10.79 5.87 9.07
N ARG A 65 12.00 5.64 9.62
CA ARG A 65 12.24 4.62 10.64
C ARG A 65 11.56 4.96 11.96
N ASP A 66 11.66 6.20 12.41
CA ASP A 66 11.00 6.66 13.64
C ASP A 66 9.48 6.58 13.51
N LYS A 67 8.94 6.87 12.32
CA LYS A 67 7.50 6.73 12.05
C LYS A 67 7.06 5.27 12.12
N PHE A 68 7.87 4.34 11.60
CA PHE A 68 7.59 2.91 11.74
C PHE A 68 7.51 2.49 13.21
N ASP A 69 8.43 2.96 14.05
CA ASP A 69 8.43 2.66 15.49
C ASP A 69 7.17 3.16 16.18
N GLU A 70 6.82 4.43 15.95
CA GLU A 70 5.61 5.04 16.50
C GLU A 70 4.35 4.24 16.13
N LEU A 71 4.23 3.82 14.86
CA LEU A 71 3.10 3.03 14.38
C LEU A 71 3.10 1.62 14.99
N PHE A 72 4.28 1.00 15.13
CA PHE A 72 4.42 -0.33 15.69
C PHE A 72 4.04 -0.35 17.17
N GLU A 73 4.48 0.64 17.96
CA GLU A 73 4.12 0.76 19.38
C GLU A 73 2.63 0.99 19.61
N LYS A 74 1.98 1.76 18.72
CA LYS A 74 0.54 2.05 18.80
C LYS A 74 -0.36 0.91 18.32
N ARG A 75 0.19 -0.16 17.76
CA ARG A 75 -0.62 -1.25 17.20
C ARG A 75 -1.35 -2.02 18.29
N ASP A 76 -2.59 -2.38 18.02
CA ASP A 76 -3.35 -3.32 18.85
C ASP A 76 -3.14 -4.74 18.28
N ALA A 77 -2.82 -5.70 19.15
CA ALA A 77 -2.60 -7.08 18.74
C ALA A 77 -3.89 -7.82 18.32
N ASN A 78 -5.04 -7.34 18.78
CA ASN A 78 -6.34 -7.98 18.59
C ASN A 78 -7.28 -7.17 17.70
N LYS A 79 -6.93 -5.92 17.38
CA LYS A 79 -7.75 -5.01 16.58
C LYS A 79 -6.93 -4.33 15.51
N VAL A 80 -7.59 -4.02 14.39
CA VAL A 80 -7.03 -3.21 13.32
C VAL A 80 -7.97 -2.05 13.04
N THR A 81 -7.40 -0.87 12.85
CA THR A 81 -8.16 0.35 12.49
C THR A 81 -7.81 0.73 11.06
N PHE A 82 -8.81 0.76 10.21
CA PHE A 82 -8.73 1.33 8.86
C PHE A 82 -9.06 2.82 8.94
N THR A 83 -8.18 3.64 8.39
CA THR A 83 -8.32 5.09 8.31
C THR A 83 -8.40 5.59 6.88
N SER A 84 -8.04 4.74 5.92
CA SER A 84 -7.98 5.08 4.50
C SER A 84 -8.39 3.93 3.59
N ALA A 85 -8.74 4.32 2.37
CA ALA A 85 -9.03 3.44 1.25
C ALA A 85 -8.34 3.99 0.00
N ALA A 86 -8.24 3.17 -1.04
CA ALA A 86 -7.60 3.57 -2.27
C ALA A 86 -8.36 3.09 -3.50
N LYS A 87 -8.18 3.83 -4.60
CA LYS A 87 -8.57 3.41 -5.95
C LYS A 87 -7.35 3.24 -6.83
N VAL A 88 -7.23 2.11 -7.54
CA VAL A 88 -6.20 1.94 -8.56
C VAL A 88 -6.60 2.75 -9.79
N VAL A 89 -5.71 3.64 -10.24
CA VAL A 89 -5.93 4.49 -11.41
C VAL A 89 -5.11 4.05 -12.62
N ALA A 90 -3.99 3.38 -12.38
CA ALA A 90 -3.13 2.80 -13.41
C ALA A 90 -2.23 1.73 -12.78
N ALA A 91 -1.71 0.83 -13.61
CA ALA A 91 -0.67 -0.10 -13.23
C ALA A 91 0.37 -0.14 -14.35
N LYS A 92 1.65 -0.19 -13.97
CA LYS A 92 2.77 -0.42 -14.88
C LYS A 92 3.60 -1.58 -14.37
N GLU A 93 4.29 -2.27 -15.26
CA GLU A 93 5.19 -3.36 -14.89
C GLU A 93 6.59 -3.07 -15.42
N THR A 94 7.61 -3.38 -14.64
CA THR A 94 9.01 -3.24 -15.05
C THR A 94 9.87 -4.35 -14.46
N GLY A 95 10.68 -4.97 -15.31
CA GLY A 95 11.81 -5.82 -14.90
C GLY A 95 13.11 -5.02 -14.69
N ASP A 96 13.11 -3.73 -15.04
CA ASP A 96 14.27 -2.86 -15.00
C ASP A 96 14.39 -2.19 -13.62
N LYS A 97 15.44 -2.57 -12.86
CA LYS A 97 15.76 -2.01 -11.54
C LYS A 97 16.11 -0.52 -11.61
N GLU A 98 16.76 -0.06 -12.68
CA GLU A 98 17.16 1.34 -12.82
C GLU A 98 15.94 2.26 -12.90
N LYS A 99 14.85 1.80 -13.51
CA LYS A 99 13.56 2.52 -13.48
C LYS A 99 13.00 2.60 -12.07
N LEU A 100 13.13 1.55 -11.26
CA LEU A 100 12.65 1.55 -9.87
C LEU A 100 13.50 2.48 -8.98
N TYR A 101 14.83 2.50 -9.13
CA TYR A 101 15.69 3.43 -8.40
C TYR A 101 15.38 4.90 -8.69
N LYS A 102 15.01 5.23 -9.94
CA LYS A 102 14.55 6.58 -10.29
C LYS A 102 13.29 7.00 -9.53
N LEU A 103 12.50 6.05 -9.02
CA LEU A 103 11.32 6.33 -8.21
C LEU A 103 11.63 6.62 -6.74
N ASN A 104 12.90 6.59 -6.32
CA ASN A 104 13.31 6.71 -4.93
C ASN A 104 12.55 7.83 -4.22
N LYS A 105 12.52 9.07 -4.75
CA LYS A 105 11.85 10.21 -4.08
C LYS A 105 10.32 10.10 -3.89
N TYR A 106 9.66 9.10 -4.44
CA TYR A 106 8.20 8.93 -4.40
C TYR A 106 7.73 7.76 -3.53
N HIS A 107 8.63 7.14 -2.78
CA HIS A 107 8.26 6.08 -1.85
C HIS A 107 9.12 6.04 -0.58
N VAL A 108 8.60 5.35 0.43
CA VAL A 108 9.26 5.20 1.75
C VAL A 108 10.45 4.24 1.75
N TYR A 109 10.46 3.27 0.85
CA TYR A 109 11.48 2.22 0.80
C TYR A 109 12.85 2.75 0.35
N ASN A 110 13.93 2.10 0.78
CA ASN A 110 15.28 2.33 0.28
C ASN A 110 15.66 1.35 -0.85
N ASP A 111 16.87 1.48 -1.39
CA ASP A 111 17.30 0.68 -2.53
C ASP A 111 17.48 -0.81 -2.18
N ASN A 112 17.86 -1.13 -0.93
CA ASN A 112 17.95 -2.51 -0.43
C ASN A 112 16.60 -3.25 -0.54
N PHE A 113 15.49 -2.55 -0.30
CA PHE A 113 14.15 -3.12 -0.50
C PHE A 113 13.91 -3.47 -1.96
N ILE A 114 14.23 -2.55 -2.88
CA ILE A 114 14.05 -2.74 -4.32
C ILE A 114 14.88 -3.94 -4.79
N ASP A 115 16.14 -4.03 -4.35
CA ASP A 115 17.03 -5.14 -4.66
C ASP A 115 16.48 -6.47 -4.17
N TYR A 116 16.13 -6.56 -2.88
CA TYR A 116 15.53 -7.74 -2.28
C TYR A 116 14.27 -8.17 -3.02
N ARG A 117 13.36 -7.21 -3.27
CA ARG A 117 12.08 -7.52 -3.88
C ARG A 117 12.21 -7.96 -5.33
N MET A 118 13.19 -7.42 -6.06
CA MET A 118 13.47 -7.82 -7.44
C MET A 118 14.19 -9.17 -7.54
N GLN A 119 14.97 -9.57 -6.54
CA GLN A 119 15.54 -10.93 -6.45
C GLN A 119 14.49 -12.00 -6.14
N TRP A 120 13.36 -11.64 -5.54
CA TRP A 120 12.26 -12.56 -5.27
C TRP A 120 11.44 -12.85 -6.53
N ASN A 121 11.32 -14.10 -6.99
CA ASN A 121 10.57 -14.42 -8.23
C ASN A 121 11.09 -13.59 -9.43
N GLN A 122 12.36 -13.79 -9.77
CA GLN A 122 13.13 -12.98 -10.73
C GLN A 122 12.51 -12.95 -12.12
N ASP A 123 11.79 -14.01 -12.50
CA ASP A 123 11.14 -14.14 -13.80
C ASP A 123 9.88 -13.27 -13.96
N LYS A 124 9.44 -12.60 -12.89
CA LYS A 124 8.27 -11.71 -12.91
C LYS A 124 8.71 -10.25 -12.78
N PRO A 125 8.10 -9.32 -13.53
CA PRO A 125 8.34 -7.89 -13.31
C PRO A 125 7.80 -7.45 -11.94
N MET A 126 8.25 -6.27 -11.48
CA MET A 126 7.59 -5.55 -10.40
C MET A 126 6.40 -4.79 -10.98
N SER A 127 5.22 -4.96 -10.40
CA SER A 127 4.06 -4.11 -10.66
C SER A 127 4.14 -2.84 -9.81
N VAL A 128 3.96 -1.69 -10.44
CA VAL A 128 3.85 -0.37 -9.82
C VAL A 128 2.42 0.10 -10.01
N LEU A 129 1.64 0.03 -8.94
CA LEU A 129 0.25 0.46 -8.94
C LEU A 129 0.21 1.95 -8.61
N PHE A 130 -0.46 2.74 -9.43
CA PHE A 130 -0.80 4.12 -9.11
C PHE A 130 -2.14 4.11 -8.38
N VAL A 131 -2.13 4.61 -7.15
CA VAL A 131 -3.30 4.59 -6.27
C VAL A 131 -3.68 5.98 -5.84
N ARG A 132 -4.97 6.29 -5.96
CA ARG A 132 -5.55 7.49 -5.38
C ARG A 132 -6.08 7.15 -3.99
N ALA A 133 -5.43 7.69 -2.97
CA ALA A 133 -5.80 7.49 -1.57
C ALA A 133 -6.93 8.44 -1.14
N TYR A 134 -7.79 7.94 -0.27
CA TYR A 134 -8.91 8.65 0.35
C TYR A 134 -8.88 8.35 1.84
N HIS A 135 -9.14 9.35 2.68
CA HIS A 135 -9.51 9.07 4.06
C HIS A 135 -10.90 8.43 4.08
N LEU A 136 -11.15 7.55 5.04
CA LEU A 136 -12.51 7.10 5.31
C LEU A 136 -13.33 8.23 5.92
N ASP A 137 -14.66 8.23 5.70
CA ASP A 137 -15.58 9.18 6.34
C ASP A 137 -15.50 9.11 7.87
N ALA A 138 -15.27 7.90 8.40
CA ALA A 138 -14.97 7.63 9.79
C ALA A 138 -14.00 6.44 9.88
N PRO A 139 -13.06 6.43 10.85
CA PRO A 139 -12.22 5.27 11.10
C PRO A 139 -13.05 4.03 11.40
N LEU A 140 -12.66 2.90 10.82
CA LEU A 140 -13.29 1.60 11.02
C LEU A 140 -12.35 0.71 11.84
N THR A 141 -12.74 0.34 13.05
CA THR A 141 -11.99 -0.63 13.85
C THR A 141 -12.71 -1.98 13.87
N ILE A 142 -11.99 -3.05 13.53
CA ILE A 142 -12.49 -4.43 13.60
C ILE A 142 -11.53 -5.31 14.38
N SER A 143 -12.02 -6.44 14.87
CA SER A 143 -11.17 -7.47 15.46
C SER A 143 -10.30 -8.13 14.38
N ILE A 144 -9.05 -8.41 14.69
CA ILE A 144 -8.18 -9.23 13.85
C ILE A 144 -8.68 -10.68 13.95
N LEU A 145 -9.00 -11.27 12.80
CA LEU A 145 -9.45 -12.65 12.70
C LEU A 145 -8.27 -13.54 12.25
N PRO A 146 -8.27 -14.84 12.63
CA PRO A 146 -7.23 -15.77 12.18
C PRO A 146 -7.07 -15.82 10.66
N GLU A 147 -8.15 -15.64 9.89
CA GLU A 147 -8.08 -15.60 8.42
C GLU A 147 -7.29 -14.41 7.84
N PHE A 148 -7.02 -13.37 8.64
CA PHE A 148 -6.21 -12.24 8.21
C PHE A 148 -4.72 -12.53 8.31
N ALA A 149 -4.31 -13.60 9.00
CA ALA A 149 -2.91 -13.95 9.16
C ALA A 149 -2.28 -14.46 7.85
N GLY A 150 -0.97 -14.23 7.71
CA GLY A 150 -0.15 -14.82 6.67
C GLY A 150 -0.07 -14.02 5.38
N CYS A 151 0.62 -14.59 4.39
CA CYS A 151 1.18 -13.87 3.24
C CYS A 151 0.19 -13.55 2.11
N ARG A 152 -1.13 -13.58 2.35
CA ARG A 152 -2.12 -13.21 1.33
C ARG A 152 -2.18 -11.69 1.20
N SER A 153 -2.19 -11.20 -0.04
CA SER A 153 -2.26 -9.75 -0.29
C SER A 153 -3.62 -9.17 0.07
N TRP A 154 -4.69 -9.92 -0.20
CA TRP A 154 -6.08 -9.46 -0.07
C TRP A 154 -6.82 -10.21 1.03
N ILE A 155 -7.59 -9.46 1.81
CA ILE A 155 -8.57 -10.01 2.76
C ILE A 155 -9.97 -9.46 2.45
N LYS A 156 -10.99 -10.12 3.00
CA LYS A 156 -12.37 -9.68 2.94
C LYS A 156 -12.77 -9.05 4.27
N VAL A 157 -13.43 -7.90 4.21
CA VAL A 157 -13.91 -7.17 5.39
C VAL A 157 -15.36 -6.81 5.19
N ASN A 158 -16.25 -7.33 6.05
CA ASN A 158 -17.66 -6.94 6.05
C ASN A 158 -17.85 -5.73 6.97
N ALA A 159 -17.98 -4.54 6.37
CA ALA A 159 -18.07 -3.31 7.14
C ALA A 159 -18.88 -2.22 6.44
N ALA A 160 -19.40 -1.30 7.26
CA ALA A 160 -19.92 -0.03 6.81
C ALA A 160 -18.74 0.95 6.70
N ALA A 161 -18.21 1.09 5.49
CA ALA A 161 -17.13 2.03 5.19
C ALA A 161 -17.51 2.88 3.97
N GLY A 162 -17.25 4.19 4.08
CA GLY A 162 -17.42 5.17 3.01
C GLY A 162 -16.10 5.85 2.69
N PHE A 163 -15.86 6.09 1.40
CA PHE A 163 -14.72 6.89 0.94
C PHE A 163 -15.05 8.36 1.22
N GLY A 164 -14.26 8.98 2.08
CA GLY A 164 -14.33 10.41 2.32
C GLY A 164 -13.55 11.20 1.28
N LYS A 165 -12.84 12.24 1.74
CA LYS A 165 -12.11 13.14 0.84
C LYS A 165 -10.84 12.46 0.29
N PRO A 166 -10.47 12.73 -0.98
CA PRO A 166 -9.18 12.32 -1.50
C PRO A 166 -8.07 13.01 -0.71
N VAL A 167 -6.98 12.29 -0.43
CA VAL A 167 -5.84 12.83 0.33
C VAL A 167 -5.16 13.96 -0.45
N LEU A 168 -4.85 13.71 -1.73
CA LEU A 168 -4.35 14.71 -2.66
C LEU A 168 -5.50 15.24 -3.52
N ASN A 169 -5.50 16.56 -3.79
CA ASN A 169 -6.43 17.11 -4.77
C ASN A 169 -6.05 16.65 -6.20
N ASP A 170 -6.97 16.84 -7.16
CA ASP A 170 -6.77 16.38 -8.54
C ASP A 170 -5.46 16.90 -9.16
N LYS A 171 -5.11 18.17 -8.88
CA LYS A 171 -3.93 18.81 -9.47
C LYS A 171 -2.64 18.21 -8.93
N GLU A 172 -2.55 18.05 -7.61
CA GLU A 172 -1.40 17.44 -6.93
C GLU A 172 -1.21 15.98 -7.35
N PHE A 173 -2.31 15.22 -7.33
CA PHE A 173 -2.29 13.82 -7.72
C PHE A 173 -1.84 13.63 -9.17
N ASN A 174 -2.42 14.40 -10.10
CA ASN A 174 -2.07 14.29 -11.52
C ASN A 174 -0.62 14.73 -11.80
N LYS A 175 -0.12 15.74 -11.07
CA LYS A 175 1.30 16.14 -11.14
C LYS A 175 2.19 14.97 -10.71
N LEU A 176 1.96 14.44 -9.51
CA LEU A 176 2.76 13.34 -8.95
C LEU A 176 2.74 12.10 -9.84
N LYS A 177 1.53 11.70 -10.27
CA LYS A 177 1.33 10.59 -11.21
C LYS A 177 2.12 10.78 -12.49
N LYS A 178 2.04 11.95 -13.13
CA LYS A 178 2.75 12.23 -14.39
C LYS A 178 4.27 12.18 -14.22
N GLU A 179 4.80 12.75 -13.13
CA GLU A 179 6.24 12.72 -12.87
C GLU A 179 6.75 11.28 -12.69
N ILE A 180 6.04 10.45 -11.94
CA ILE A 180 6.37 9.03 -11.76
C ILE A 180 6.22 8.28 -13.08
N GLU A 181 5.13 8.51 -13.83
CA GLU A 181 4.88 7.84 -15.11
C GLU A 181 6.00 8.04 -16.10
N VAL A 182 6.60 9.23 -16.17
CA VAL A 182 7.74 9.54 -17.05
C VAL A 182 8.97 8.72 -16.69
N LEU A 183 9.22 8.47 -15.40
CA LEU A 183 10.41 7.77 -14.92
C LEU A 183 10.34 6.26 -15.12
N ILE A 184 9.12 5.70 -15.14
CA ILE A 184 8.88 4.25 -15.31
C ILE A 184 8.39 3.85 -16.71
N SER A 185 8.10 4.81 -17.59
CA SER A 185 7.84 4.51 -19.02
C SER A 185 9.09 3.90 -19.66
#